data_AF-A0A5M3ENI7-F1
#
_entry.id   AF-A0A5M3ENI7-F1
#
_cell.length_a   1.000
_cell.length_b   1.000
_cell.length_c   1.000
_cell.angle_alpha   90.00
_cell.angle_beta   90.00
_cell.angle_gamma   90.00
#
_symmetry.space_group_name_H-M   'P 1'
#
loop_
_entity.id
_entity.type
_entity.pdbx_description
1 polymer ?
#
loop_
_entity_poly.entity_id
_entity_poly.type
_entity_poly.pdbx_seq_one_letter_code
_entity_poly.pdbx_strand_id
1 'polypeptide(L)' 'MAVSNATLKEAVDVLKKTGVRITPQRHAILEFLINSHTHPTADDIYRALEGNFPNMSVATVYNNLRVFRD' A
#
# COMPACT_ATOMS: atom_id res chain seq x y z
N MET A 1 11.30 0.24 14.50
CA MET A 1 9.87 -0.16 14.47
C MET A 1 8.91 0.96 14.89
N ALA A 2 9.31 1.97 15.68
CA ALA A 2 8.41 3.11 15.99
C ALA A 2 8.24 4.09 14.80
N VAL A 3 9.27 4.26 13.97
CA VAL A 3 9.26 5.19 12.83
C VAL A 3 8.28 4.74 11.73
N SER A 4 8.25 3.44 11.38
CA SER A 4 7.38 2.91 10.33
C SER A 4 5.88 3.08 10.64
N ASN A 5 5.48 2.93 11.91
CA ASN A 5 4.10 3.13 12.32
C ASN A 5 3.67 4.61 12.26
N ALA A 6 4.56 5.54 12.58
CA ALA A 6 4.28 6.97 12.47
C ALA A 6 4.11 7.40 11.00
N THR A 7 5.04 6.99 10.12
CA THR A 7 4.97 7.29 8.68
C THR A 7 3.74 6.66 8.03
N LEU A 8 3.36 5.44 8.42
CA LEU A 8 2.15 4.80 7.90
C LEU A 8 0.89 5.56 8.29
N LYS A 9 0.80 6.00 9.55
CA LYS A 9 -0.32 6.82 10.02
C LYS A 9 -0.42 8.13 9.23
N GLU A 10 0.71 8.81 9.02
CA GLU A 10 0.75 10.05 8.24
C GLU A 10 0.29 9.84 6.79
N ALA A 11 0.79 8.81 6.12
CA ALA A 11 0.38 8.48 4.74
C ALA A 11 -1.12 8.18 4.65
N VAL A 12 -1.66 7.40 5.59
CA VAL A 12 -3.08 7.10 5.69
C VAL A 12 -3.91 8.37 5.90
N ASP A 13 -3.46 9.28 6.74
CA ASP A 13 -4.16 10.54 7.03
C ASP A 13 -4.14 11.50 5.83
N VAL A 14 -3.04 11.53 5.05
CA VAL A 14 -2.96 12.29 3.79
C VAL A 14 -4.01 11.76 2.80
N LEU A 15 -4.06 10.45 2.58
CA LEU A 15 -5.02 9.84 1.66
C LEU A 15 -6.49 10.05 2.11
N LYS A 16 -6.76 10.02 3.41
CA LYS A 16 -8.10 10.35 3.92
C LYS A 16 -8.49 11.79 3.60
N LYS A 17 -7.55 12.74 3.74
CA LYS A 17 -7.79 14.17 3.44
C LYS A 17 -8.06 14.42 1.96
N THR A 18 -7.50 13.60 1.06
CA THR A 18 -7.78 13.66 -0.39
C THR A 18 -9.04 12.89 -0.80
N GLY A 19 -9.81 12.36 0.16
CA GLY A 19 -11.05 11.61 -0.10
C GLY A 19 -10.81 10.16 -0.53
N VAL A 20 -9.57 9.68 -0.50
CA VAL A 20 -9.25 8.29 -0.82
C VAL A 20 -9.66 7.38 0.34
N ARG A 21 -10.63 6.50 0.08
CA ARG A 21 -11.04 5.47 1.05
C ARG A 21 -9.87 4.52 1.38
N ILE A 22 -9.60 4.31 2.65
CA ILE A 22 -8.57 3.36 3.11
C ILE A 22 -9.19 1.97 3.21
N THR A 23 -8.88 1.11 2.24
CA THR A 23 -9.27 -0.30 2.24
C THR A 23 -8.17 -1.17 2.88
N PRO A 24 -8.47 -2.40 3.32
CA PRO A 24 -7.43 -3.30 3.85
C PRO A 24 -6.26 -3.54 2.88
N GLN A 25 -6.54 -3.66 1.58
CA GLN A 25 -5.50 -3.78 0.55
C GLN A 25 -4.64 -2.51 0.44
N ARG A 26 -5.25 -1.32 0.45
CA ARG A 26 -4.49 -0.05 0.42
C ARG A 26 -3.57 0.09 1.63
N HIS A 27 -4.07 -0.25 2.80
CA HIS A 27 -3.28 -0.24 4.03
C HIS A 27 -2.09 -1.22 3.93
N ALA A 28 -2.33 -2.45 3.51
CA ALA A 28 -1.28 -3.46 3.37
C ALA A 28 -0.22 -3.07 2.33
N ILE A 29 -0.63 -2.49 1.19
CA ILE A 29 0.32 -2.00 0.18
C ILE A 29 1.16 -0.84 0.72
N LEU A 30 0.56 0.13 1.42
CA LEU A 30 1.30 1.24 2.05
C LEU A 30 2.29 0.73 3.11
N GLU A 31 1.83 -0.17 3.97
CA GLU A 31 2.67 -0.79 5.00
C GLU A 31 3.85 -1.54 4.37
N PHE A 32 3.61 -2.29 3.30
CA PHE A 32 4.67 -2.97 2.57
C PHE A 32 5.69 -1.98 1.97
N LEU A 33 5.21 -0.91 1.32
CA LEU A 33 6.07 0.11 0.72
C LEU A 33 6.92 0.85 1.77
N ILE A 34 6.34 1.18 2.92
CA ILE A 34 7.04 1.90 4.01
C ILE A 34 8.08 1.02 4.69
N ASN A 35 7.82 -0.28 4.80
CA ASN A 35 8.74 -1.23 5.40
C ASN A 35 9.76 -1.80 4.40
N SER A 36 9.62 -1.52 3.10
CA SER A 36 10.56 -1.97 2.09
C SER A 36 11.84 -1.13 2.11
N HIS A 37 13.00 -1.79 2.11
CA HIS A 37 14.31 -1.14 1.99
C HIS A 37 14.76 -0.94 0.53
N THR A 38 13.92 -1.35 -0.41
CA THR A 38 14.18 -1.26 -1.86
C THR A 38 12.99 -0.59 -2.55
N HIS A 39 13.08 -0.39 -3.86
CA HIS A 39 11.94 0.05 -4.67
C HIS A 39 11.30 -1.16 -5.36
N PRO A 40 10.28 -1.80 -4.74
CA PRO A 40 9.67 -3.01 -5.27
C PRO A 40 8.88 -2.72 -6.54
N THR A 41 8.77 -3.73 -7.40
CA THR A 41 7.85 -3.72 -8.54
C THR A 41 6.42 -4.04 -8.09
N ALA A 42 5.43 -3.82 -8.98
CA ALA A 42 4.06 -4.22 -8.71
C ALA A 42 3.93 -5.74 -8.49
N ASP A 43 4.72 -6.53 -9.21
CA ASP A 43 4.78 -7.99 -9.06
C ASP A 43 5.35 -8.39 -7.70
N ASP A 44 6.36 -7.68 -7.19
CA ASP A 44 6.93 -7.95 -5.86
C ASP A 44 5.90 -7.70 -4.76
N ILE A 45 5.15 -6.59 -4.86
CA ILE A 45 4.06 -6.26 -3.93
C ILE A 45 2.95 -7.29 -4.02
N TYR A 46 2.58 -7.71 -5.24
CA TYR A 46 1.56 -8.71 -5.47
C TYR A 46 1.93 -10.04 -4.80
N ARG A 47 3.12 -10.57 -5.08
CA ARG A 47 3.62 -11.83 -4.49
C ARG A 47 3.71 -11.78 -2.97
N ALA A 48 4.05 -10.63 -2.40
CA ALA A 48 4.14 -10.46 -0.96
C ALA A 48 2.76 -10.47 -0.26
N LEU A 49 1.68 -10.10 -0.97
CA LEU A 49 0.37 -9.85 -0.37
C LEU A 49 -0.74 -10.80 -0.86
N GLU A 50 -0.55 -11.54 -1.96
CA GLU A 50 -1.58 -12.40 -2.56
C GLU A 50 -2.14 -13.45 -1.59
N GLY A 51 -1.29 -13.98 -0.69
CA GLY A 51 -1.70 -14.96 0.32
C GLY A 51 -2.73 -14.41 1.33
N ASN A 52 -2.73 -13.09 1.57
CA ASN A 52 -3.65 -12.42 2.48
C ASN A 52 -4.91 -11.89 1.76
N PHE A 53 -4.87 -11.77 0.44
CA PHE A 53 -5.94 -11.19 -0.36
C PHE A 53 -6.21 -12.04 -1.61
N PRO A 54 -7.03 -13.12 -1.49
CA PRO A 54 -7.27 -14.07 -2.59
C PRO A 54 -7.88 -13.46 -3.86
N ASN A 55 -8.55 -12.32 -3.73
CA ASN A 55 -9.17 -11.57 -4.84
C ASN A 55 -8.28 -10.42 -5.35
N MET A 56 -7.05 -10.31 -4.87
CA MET A 56 -6.10 -9.32 -5.36
C MET A 56 -5.50 -9.81 -6.68
N SER A 57 -5.29 -8.89 -7.61
CA SER A 57 -4.53 -9.12 -8.84
C SER A 57 -3.40 -8.11 -8.95
N VAL A 58 -2.46 -8.33 -9.85
CA VAL A 58 -1.42 -7.33 -10.20
C VAL A 58 -2.06 -6.01 -10.63
N ALA A 59 -3.18 -6.06 -11.37
CA ALA A 59 -3.92 -4.86 -11.76
C ALA A 59 -4.46 -4.09 -10.54
N THR A 60 -4.91 -4.80 -9.50
CA THR A 60 -5.32 -4.19 -8.22
C THR A 60 -4.16 -3.43 -7.58
N VAL A 61 -2.94 -3.97 -7.63
CA VAL A 61 -1.75 -3.28 -7.12
C VAL A 61 -1.48 -2.01 -7.91
N TYR A 62 -1.43 -2.08 -9.24
CA TYR A 62 -1.24 -0.89 -10.10
C TYR A 62 -2.28 0.21 -9.87
N ASN A 63 -3.56 -0.18 -9.73
CA ASN A 63 -4.64 0.77 -9.45
C ASN A 63 -4.43 1.51 -8.14
N ASN A 64 -3.95 0.83 -7.10
CA ASN A 64 -3.64 1.46 -5.82
C ASN A 64 -2.38 2.33 -5.90
N LEU A 65 -1.32 1.86 -6.57
CA LEU A 65 -0.10 2.67 -6.79
C LEU A 65 -0.40 3.97 -7.54
N ARG A 66 -1.29 3.93 -8.54
CA ARG A 66 -1.76 5.13 -9.24
C ARG A 66 -2.45 6.11 -8.28
N VAL A 67 -3.36 5.60 -7.44
CA VAL A 67 -4.06 6.41 -6.43
C VAL A 67 -3.12 7.02 -5.39
N PHE A 68 -1.97 6.40 -5.10
CA PHE A 68 -1.00 6.94 -4.15
C PHE A 68 -0.08 8.01 -4.74
N ARG A 69 0.08 8.00 -6.07
CA ARG A 69 0.88 8.98 -6.80
C ARG A 69 0.10 10.26 -7.10
N ASP A 70 -1.18 10.11 -7.45
CA ASP A 70 -2.09 11.20 -7.82
C ASP A 70 -2.57 11.98 -6.58
#